data_AF-A0A2A5KW71-F1
#
_entry.id   AF-A0A2A5KW71-F1
#
_cell.length_a   1.000
_cell.length_b   1.000
_cell.length_c   1.000
_cell.angle_alpha   90.00
_cell.angle_beta   90.00
_cell.angle_gamma   90.00
#
_symmetry.space_group_name_H-M   'P 1'
#
loop_
_entity.id
_entity.type
_entity.pdbx_description
1 polymer ?
#
loop_
_entity_poly.entity_id
_entity_poly.type
_entity_poly.pdbx_seq_one_letter_code
_entity_poly.pdbx_strand_id
1 'polypeptide(L)'
;MPFVSRSNEGAIDGVFEQLQEGNAEDFLSDDNPELVAFLNTPIKVSSVSARQFRLMLRRSGLLEQVKAWVAQQDGETQDAFEYSGTFVKDSPMMTAGFQAMGFTTQQIDAFFMAAAQL
;
A
#
# COMPACT_ATOMS: atom_id res chain seq x y z
N MET A 1 -23.13 -9.51 15.17
CA MET A 1 -22.99 -8.29 15.99
C MET A 1 -21.69 -8.34 16.79
N PRO A 2 -20.61 -7.74 16.26
CA PRO A 2 -19.29 -7.72 16.90
C PRO A 2 -19.10 -6.54 17.87
N PHE A 3 -18.04 -6.65 18.66
CA PHE A 3 -17.45 -5.55 19.42
C PHE A 3 -16.31 -4.93 18.59
N VAL A 4 -16.17 -3.61 18.62
CA VAL A 4 -15.14 -2.89 17.84
C VAL A 4 -14.17 -2.15 18.76
N SER A 5 -12.89 -2.18 18.40
CA SER A 5 -11.89 -1.25 18.94
C SER A 5 -11.81 -0.02 18.05
N ARG A 6 -11.43 1.11 18.65
CA ARG A 6 -11.27 2.38 17.95
C ARG A 6 -9.88 2.94 18.20
N SER A 7 -9.30 3.53 17.17
CA SER A 7 -8.04 4.27 17.27
C SER A 7 -8.22 5.56 18.08
N ASN A 8 -7.12 6.24 18.40
CA ASN A 8 -7.14 7.54 19.07
C ASN A 8 -7.90 8.63 18.29
N GLU A 9 -8.12 8.42 16.99
CA GLU A 9 -8.89 9.31 16.11
C GLU A 9 -10.38 8.93 16.02
N GLY A 10 -10.80 7.87 16.72
CA GLY A 10 -12.18 7.39 16.80
C GLY A 10 -12.61 6.46 15.65
N ALA A 11 -11.73 6.18 14.70
CA ALA A 11 -11.98 5.24 13.60
C ALA A 11 -11.89 3.79 14.09
N ILE A 12 -12.73 2.90 13.56
CA ILE A 12 -12.63 1.45 13.81
C ILE A 12 -11.25 0.96 13.34
N ASP A 13 -10.54 0.24 14.20
CA ASP A 13 -9.24 -0.37 13.89
C ASP A 13 -9.19 -1.88 14.19
N GLY A 14 -10.25 -2.43 14.80
CA GLY A 14 -10.39 -3.85 15.08
C GLY A 14 -11.85 -4.26 15.28
N VAL A 15 -12.14 -5.52 14.95
CA VAL A 15 -13.48 -6.13 15.08
C VAL A 15 -13.32 -7.49 15.75
N PHE A 16 -14.09 -7.72 16.81
CA PHE A 16 -14.00 -8.88 17.69
C PHE A 16 -15.37 -9.53 17.88
N GLU A 17 -15.39 -10.86 17.88
CA GLU A 17 -16.63 -11.62 18.13
C GLU A 17 -17.09 -11.55 19.59
N GLN A 18 -16.18 -11.22 20.51
CA GLN A 18 -16.40 -11.17 21.95
C GLN A 18 -15.89 -9.84 22.53
N LEU A 19 -16.52 -9.39 23.62
CA LEU A 19 -16.13 -8.23 24.40
C LEU A 19 -14.64 -8.32 24.78
N GLN A 20 -13.87 -7.27 24.49
CA GLN A 20 -12.50 -7.12 24.98
C GLN A 20 -12.48 -5.98 25.99
N GLU A 21 -12.55 -6.29 27.29
CA GLU A 21 -12.54 -5.29 28.36
C GLU A 21 -11.33 -4.35 28.23
N GLY A 22 -11.59 -3.05 28.23
CA GLY A 22 -10.58 -1.99 28.07
C GLY A 22 -10.03 -1.78 26.65
N ASN A 23 -10.55 -2.47 25.62
CA ASN A 23 -10.09 -2.34 24.23
C ASN A 23 -11.23 -2.26 23.20
N ALA A 24 -12.14 -3.23 23.21
CA ALA A 24 -13.27 -3.32 22.28
C ALA A 24 -14.56 -3.59 23.07
N GLU A 25 -15.19 -2.51 23.54
CA GLU A 25 -16.42 -2.53 24.32
C GLU A 25 -17.62 -1.95 23.56
N ASP A 26 -17.36 -1.23 22.46
CA ASP A 26 -18.38 -0.65 21.60
C ASP A 26 -19.01 -1.75 20.72
N PHE A 27 -20.31 -1.96 20.87
CA PHE A 27 -21.04 -3.01 20.18
C PHE A 27 -21.79 -2.44 18.98
N LEU A 28 -21.43 -2.90 17.77
CA LEU A 28 -22.06 -2.44 16.53
C LEU A 28 -22.90 -3.56 15.89
N SER A 29 -24.07 -3.18 15.38
CA SER A 29 -24.88 -4.08 14.55
C SER A 29 -24.19 -4.36 13.21
N ASP A 30 -24.45 -5.53 12.62
CA ASP A 30 -23.79 -5.97 11.38
C ASP A 30 -24.14 -5.09 10.16
N ASP A 31 -25.26 -4.36 10.24
CA ASP A 31 -25.72 -3.38 9.24
C ASP A 31 -25.24 -1.94 9.53
N ASN A 32 -24.46 -1.73 10.59
CA ASN A 32 -23.93 -0.41 10.91
C ASN A 32 -23.01 0.08 9.78
N PRO A 33 -23.22 1.31 9.26
CA PRO A 33 -22.48 1.80 8.10
C PRO A 33 -20.97 1.96 8.35
N GLU A 34 -20.54 2.28 9.58
CA GLU A 34 -19.11 2.37 9.92
C GLU A 34 -18.44 0.99 9.89
N LEU A 35 -19.11 -0.01 10.46
CA LEU A 35 -18.64 -1.38 10.45
C LEU A 35 -18.57 -1.94 9.03
N VAL A 36 -19.63 -1.73 8.23
CA VAL A 36 -19.67 -2.13 6.83
C VAL A 36 -18.56 -1.44 6.03
N ALA A 37 -18.30 -0.14 6.27
CA ALA A 37 -17.21 0.58 5.61
C ALA A 37 -15.83 0.03 6.00
N PHE A 38 -15.60 -0.25 7.28
CA PHE A 38 -14.36 -0.86 7.77
C PHE A 38 -14.11 -2.23 7.13
N LEU A 39 -15.11 -3.11 7.16
CA LEU A 39 -15.00 -4.46 6.60
C LEU A 39 -14.80 -4.47 5.08
N ASN A 40 -15.28 -3.45 4.38
CA ASN A 40 -15.10 -3.31 2.93
C ASN A 40 -13.91 -2.41 2.54
N THR A 41 -13.10 -1.96 3.52
CA THR A 41 -11.94 -1.12 3.23
C THR A 41 -10.93 -1.93 2.39
N PRO A 42 -10.57 -1.48 1.17
CA PRO A 42 -9.62 -2.20 0.34
C PRO A 42 -8.28 -2.35 1.04
N ILE A 43 -7.71 -3.55 1.01
CA ILE A 43 -6.36 -3.81 1.53
C ILE A 43 -5.38 -2.92 0.75
N LYS A 44 -4.81 -1.93 1.45
CA LYS A 44 -3.83 -1.02 0.85
C LYS A 44 -2.49 -1.75 0.73
N VAL A 45 -2.04 -1.96 -0.51
CA VAL A 45 -0.69 -2.47 -0.75
C VAL A 45 0.33 -1.38 -0.39
N SER A 46 1.15 -1.65 0.62
CA SER A 46 2.22 -0.75 1.08
C SER A 46 3.58 -1.09 0.46
N SER A 47 3.78 -2.35 0.05
CA SER A 47 5.01 -2.79 -0.60
C SER A 47 4.77 -4.03 -1.47
N VAL A 48 5.70 -4.27 -2.40
CA VAL A 48 5.75 -5.49 -3.23
C VAL A 48 7.17 -6.01 -3.31
N SER A 49 7.35 -7.30 -3.60
CA SER A 49 8.67 -7.87 -3.84
C SER A 49 9.33 -7.27 -5.08
N ALA A 50 10.66 -7.32 -5.16
CA ALA A 50 11.40 -6.86 -6.32
C ALA A 50 10.98 -7.54 -7.63
N ARG A 51 10.65 -8.84 -7.56
CA ARG A 51 10.13 -9.61 -8.69
C ARG A 51 8.80 -9.03 -9.18
N GLN A 52 7.83 -8.86 -8.28
CA GLN A 52 6.51 -8.31 -8.58
C GLN A 52 6.62 -6.93 -9.23
N PHE A 53 7.42 -6.05 -8.63
CA PHE A 53 7.65 -4.70 -9.12
C PHE A 53 8.26 -4.71 -10.54
N ARG A 54 9.38 -5.43 -10.74
CA ARG A 54 10.07 -5.49 -12.04
C ARG A 54 9.22 -6.17 -13.12
N LEU A 55 8.40 -7.17 -12.77
CA LEU A 55 7.45 -7.78 -13.71
C LEU A 55 6.34 -6.80 -14.10
N MET A 56 5.79 -6.06 -13.14
CA MET A 56 4.75 -5.07 -13.43
C MET A 56 5.30 -3.96 -14.34
N LEU A 57 6.51 -3.44 -14.07
CA LEU A 57 7.19 -2.49 -14.95
C LEU A 57 7.38 -3.01 -16.38
N ARG A 58 7.72 -4.30 -16.52
CA ARG A 58 7.88 -4.93 -17.84
C ARG A 58 6.53 -5.04 -18.55
N ARG A 59 5.47 -5.44 -17.84
CA ARG A 59 4.11 -5.58 -18.41
C ARG A 59 3.49 -4.24 -18.79
N SER A 60 3.83 -3.16 -18.08
CA SER A 60 3.39 -1.81 -18.41
C SER A 60 4.27 -1.09 -19.43
N GLY A 61 5.38 -1.70 -19.87
CA GLY A 61 6.34 -1.07 -20.79
C GLY A 61 7.17 0.05 -20.15
N LEU A 62 7.15 0.20 -18.83
CA LEU A 62 7.82 1.28 -18.09
C LEU A 62 9.27 0.95 -17.71
N LEU A 63 9.68 -0.32 -17.80
CA LEU A 63 10.98 -0.76 -17.26
C LEU A 63 12.17 0.05 -17.78
N GLU A 64 12.22 0.33 -19.08
CA GLU A 64 13.34 1.07 -19.67
C GLU A 64 13.32 2.56 -19.27
N GLN A 65 12.12 3.15 -19.16
CA GLN A 65 11.97 4.52 -18.66
C GLN A 65 12.41 4.65 -17.19
N VAL A 66 12.05 3.67 -16.36
CA VAL A 66 12.49 3.64 -14.95
C VAL A 66 14.00 3.50 -14.86
N LYS A 67 14.61 2.59 -15.61
CA LYS A 67 16.07 2.42 -15.62
C LYS A 67 16.79 3.69 -16.06
N ALA A 68 16.29 4.36 -17.09
CA ALA A 68 16.85 5.62 -17.56
C ALA A 68 16.78 6.72 -16.49
N TRP A 69 15.68 6.78 -15.73
CA TRP A 69 15.55 7.70 -14.60
C TRP A 69 16.48 7.34 -13.44
N VAL A 70 16.56 6.06 -13.06
CA VAL A 70 17.44 5.56 -11.98
C VAL A 70 18.90 5.86 -12.28
N ALA A 71 19.34 5.70 -13.53
CA ALA A 71 20.71 5.98 -13.96
C ALA A 71 21.14 7.45 -13.78
N GLN A 72 20.18 8.37 -13.60
CA GLN A 72 20.44 9.79 -13.33
C GLN A 72 20.44 10.13 -11.84
N GLN A 73 20.10 9.17 -10.97
CA GLN A 73 20.07 9.37 -9.52
C GLN A 73 21.46 9.14 -8.92
N ASP A 74 21.59 9.43 -7.62
CA ASP A 74 22.79 9.15 -6.85
C ASP A 74 23.04 7.65 -6.68
N GLY A 75 24.26 7.30 -6.24
CA GLY A 75 24.68 5.90 -6.07
C GLY A 75 23.77 5.12 -5.11
N GLU A 76 23.30 5.75 -4.04
CA GLU A 76 22.41 5.09 -3.07
C GLU A 76 21.07 4.70 -3.70
N THR A 77 20.46 5.58 -4.52
CA THR A 77 19.22 5.26 -5.23
C THR A 77 19.43 4.18 -6.29
N GLN A 78 20.56 4.20 -6.99
CA GLN A 78 20.92 3.15 -7.95
C GLN A 78 21.06 1.79 -7.27
N ASP A 79 21.79 1.73 -6.15
CA ASP A 79 21.97 0.51 -5.35
C ASP A 79 20.65 0.03 -4.75
N ALA A 80 19.80 0.93 -4.25
CA ALA A 80 18.49 0.59 -3.72
C ALA A 80 17.59 -0.03 -4.79
N PHE A 81 17.59 0.51 -6.01
CA PHE A 81 16.83 -0.07 -7.12
C PHE A 81 17.39 -1.43 -7.55
N GLU A 82 18.71 -1.60 -7.55
CA GLU A 82 19.34 -2.83 -8.04
C GLU A 82 19.26 -3.98 -7.04
N TYR A 83 19.53 -3.71 -5.76
CA TYR A 83 19.73 -4.74 -4.76
C TYR A 83 18.60 -4.90 -3.74
N SER A 84 17.61 -4.00 -3.71
CA SER A 84 16.49 -4.17 -2.78
C SER A 84 15.66 -5.41 -3.11
N GLY A 85 15.31 -6.18 -2.07
CA GLY A 85 14.37 -7.30 -2.18
C GLY A 85 12.90 -6.86 -2.24
N THR A 86 12.59 -5.62 -1.84
CA THR A 86 11.23 -5.10 -1.68
C THR A 86 11.16 -3.63 -2.08
N PHE A 87 10.07 -3.23 -2.73
CA PHE A 87 9.78 -1.84 -3.04
C PHE A 87 8.63 -1.35 -2.17
N VAL A 88 8.88 -0.35 -1.34
CA VAL A 88 7.88 0.28 -0.46
C VAL A 88 7.30 1.50 -1.17
N LYS A 89 5.98 1.52 -1.33
CA LYS A 89 5.25 2.53 -2.12
C LYS A 89 5.56 3.95 -1.69
N ASP A 90 5.57 4.20 -0.39
CA ASP A 90 5.73 5.54 0.19
C ASP A 90 7.21 5.86 0.51
N SER A 91 8.17 5.08 -0.02
CA SER A 91 9.59 5.39 0.14
C SER A 91 10.02 6.61 -0.69
N PRO A 92 11.11 7.31 -0.31
CA PRO A 92 11.60 8.47 -1.05
C PRO A 92 11.89 8.17 -2.54
N MET A 93 12.58 7.06 -2.83
CA MET A 93 12.89 6.64 -4.20
C MET A 93 11.62 6.40 -5.03
N MET A 94 10.64 5.69 -4.46
CA MET A 94 9.39 5.38 -5.17
C MET A 94 8.57 6.63 -5.46
N THR A 95 8.47 7.51 -4.45
CA THR A 95 7.76 8.79 -4.59
C THR A 95 8.41 9.66 -5.67
N ALA A 96 9.74 9.81 -5.63
CA ALA A 96 10.48 10.61 -6.62
C ALA A 96 10.37 10.03 -8.03
N GLY A 97 10.53 8.71 -8.18
CA GLY A 97 10.47 8.03 -9.48
C GLY A 97 9.11 8.15 -10.15
N PHE A 98 8.02 7.90 -9.41
CA PHE A 98 6.66 8.01 -9.96
C PHE A 98 6.26 9.46 -10.24
N GLN A 99 6.66 10.42 -9.40
CA GLN A 99 6.45 11.84 -9.67
C GLN A 99 7.17 12.29 -10.94
N ALA A 100 8.42 11.88 -11.15
CA ALA A 100 9.18 12.19 -12.37
C ALA A 100 8.52 11.63 -13.64
N MET A 101 7.74 10.55 -13.51
CA MET A 101 6.98 9.93 -14.60
C MET A 101 5.55 10.49 -14.73
N GLY A 102 5.16 11.47 -13.89
CA GLY A 102 3.85 12.12 -13.94
C GLY A 102 2.69 11.28 -13.40
N PHE A 103 2.97 10.28 -12.56
CA PHE A 103 1.93 9.44 -11.98
C PHE A 103 1.13 10.19 -10.92
N THR A 104 -0.19 10.00 -10.93
CA THR A 104 -1.06 10.40 -9.81
C THR A 104 -1.04 9.36 -8.69
N THR A 105 -1.44 9.74 -7.48
CA THR A 105 -1.56 8.81 -6.36
C THR A 105 -2.44 7.61 -6.68
N GLN A 106 -3.56 7.80 -7.39
CA GLN A 106 -4.43 6.68 -7.78
C GLN A 106 -3.74 5.72 -8.75
N GLN A 107 -2.90 6.24 -9.66
CA GLN A 107 -2.15 5.39 -10.60
C GLN A 107 -1.05 4.60 -9.89
N ILE A 108 -0.39 5.19 -8.89
CA ILE A 108 0.59 4.50 -8.05
C ILE A 108 -0.11 3.38 -7.26
N ASP A 109 -1.25 3.66 -6.64
CA ASP A 109 -2.02 2.65 -5.92
C ASP A 109 -2.44 1.51 -6.84
N ALA A 110 -2.97 1.82 -8.03
CA ALA A 110 -3.34 0.82 -9.02
C ALA A 110 -2.13 -0.02 -9.48
N PHE A 111 -0.96 0.61 -9.67
CA PHE A 111 0.27 -0.08 -10.03
C PHE A 111 0.68 -1.09 -8.96
N PHE A 112 0.72 -0.68 -7.69
CA PHE A 112 1.11 -1.56 -6.58
C PHE A 112 0.10 -2.67 -6.34
N MET A 113 -1.20 -2.39 -6.44
CA MET A 113 -2.24 -3.41 -6.36
C MET A 113 -2.09 -4.46 -7.46
N ALA A 114 -1.85 -4.04 -8.70
CA ALA A 114 -1.63 -4.97 -9.81
C ALA A 114 -0.33 -5.77 -9.64
N ALA A 115 0.75 -5.13 -9.19
CA ALA A 115 2.02 -5.79 -8.93
C ALA A 115 1.92 -6.85 -7.81
N ALA A 116 1.14 -6.60 -6.76
CA ALA A 116 0.96 -7.53 -5.64
C ALA A 116 0.29 -8.86 -6.04
N GLN A 117 -0.36 -8.91 -7.20
CA GLN A 117 -1.00 -10.12 -7.75
C GLN A 117 -0.05 -10.99 -8.60
N LEU A 118 1.24 -10.63 -8.70
CA LEU A 118 2.26 -11.31 -9.53
C LEU A 118 3.23 -12.16 -8.72
#